data_AF-A0A538QQE2-F1
#
_entry.id   AF-A0A538QQE2-F1
#
_cell.length_a   1.000
_cell.length_b   1.000
_cell.length_c   1.000
_cell.angle_alpha   90.00
_cell.angle_beta   90.00
_cell.angle_gamma   90.00
#
_symmetry.space_group_name_H-M   'P 1'
#
loop_
_entity.id
_entity.type
_entity.pdbx_description
1 polymer ?
#
loop_
_entity_poly.entity_id
_entity_poly.type
_entity_poly.pdbx_seq_one_letter_code
_entity_poly.pdbx_strand_id
1 'polypeptide(L)' 'MTLNTSMTMSGMSPMIAGATLSPDKTPGRYVGTITFPDGGTRQVTVTWDGPAGKGSTKFSLSVR' A
#
# COMPACT_ATOMS: atom_id res chain seq x y z
N MET A 1 -11.10 -3.58 -1.94
CA MET A 1 -10.02 -2.75 -1.37
C MET A 1 -8.70 -3.22 -1.95
N THR A 2 -7.85 -2.30 -2.38
CA THR A 2 -6.56 -2.57 -3.01
C THR A 2 -5.46 -1.81 -2.28
N LEU A 3 -4.32 -2.46 -2.12
CA LEU A 3 -3.14 -1.93 -1.45
C LEU A 3 -2.00 -1.94 -2.46
N ASN A 4 -1.49 -0.76 -2.79
CA ASN A 4 -0.43 -0.60 -3.78
C ASN A 4 0.72 0.13 -3.11
N THR A 5 1.94 -0.33 -3.32
CA THR A 5 3.14 0.41 -2.93
C THR A 5 3.99 0.66 -4.16
N SER A 6 4.54 1.85 -4.25
CA SER A 6 5.46 2.23 -5.30
C SER A 6 6.66 2.97 -4.72
N MET A 7 7.79 2.80 -5.38
CA MET A 7 9.00 3.53 -5.08
C MET A 7 9.31 4.40 -6.30
N THR A 8 9.39 5.72 -6.12
CA THR A 8 9.77 6.63 -7.21
C THR A 8 11.29 6.60 -7.37
N MET A 9 11.77 5.93 -8.42
CA MET A 9 13.16 6.01 -8.87
C MET A 9 13.24 6.92 -10.09
N SER A 10 14.10 7.94 -10.06
CA SER A 10 14.27 8.88 -11.18
C SER A 10 14.75 8.15 -12.43
N GLY A 11 13.94 8.21 -13.50
CA GLY A 11 14.26 7.61 -14.80
C GLY A 11 13.92 6.12 -14.96
N MET A 12 13.33 5.47 -13.96
CA MET A 12 12.86 4.07 -14.04
C MET A 12 11.38 3.95 -13.68
N SER A 13 10.70 2.94 -14.24
CA SER A 13 9.33 2.60 -13.83
C SER A 13 9.30 2.29 -12.33
N PRO A 14 8.26 2.73 -11.59
CA PRO A 14 8.19 2.51 -10.15
C PRO A 14 8.21 1.02 -9.83
N MET A 15 9.08 0.61 -8.91
CA MET A 15 9.02 -0.76 -8.38
C MET A 15 7.74 -0.90 -7.55
N ILE A 16 6.91 -1.87 -7.91
CA ILE A 16 5.72 -2.24 -7.15
C ILE A 16 6.11 -3.39 -6.22
N ALA A 17 6.14 -3.13 -4.91
CA ALA A 17 6.32 -4.20 -3.93
C ALA A 17 5.01 -5.00 -3.78
N GLY A 18 5.15 -6.32 -3.62
CA GLY A 18 4.02 -7.20 -3.37
C GLY A 18 3.30 -6.80 -2.07
N ALA A 19 1.98 -6.62 -2.17
CA ALA A 19 1.14 -6.22 -1.05
C ALA A 19 -0.05 -7.16 -0.96
N THR A 20 -0.31 -7.69 0.24
CA THR A 20 -1.51 -8.48 0.53
C THR A 20 -2.41 -7.71 1.46
N LEU A 21 -3.72 -7.86 1.29
CA LEU A 21 -4.72 -7.27 2.16
C LEU A 21 -5.71 -8.36 2.58
N SER A 22 -5.92 -8.51 3.88
CA SER A 22 -6.92 -9.43 4.45
C SER A 22 -7.88 -8.69 5.37
N PRO A 23 -9.15 -9.11 5.47
CA PRO A 23 -10.05 -8.61 6.51
C PRO A 23 -9.52 -8.94 7.91
N ASP A 24 -9.68 -8.01 8.85
CA ASP A 24 -9.46 -8.26 10.28
C ASP A 24 -10.74 -8.83 10.93
N LYS A 25 -10.65 -9.25 12.20
CA LYS A 25 -11.80 -9.71 13.00
C LYS A 25 -12.84 -8.60 13.23
N THR A 26 -12.42 -7.33 13.17
CA THR A 26 -13.31 -6.18 13.31
C THR A 26 -13.90 -5.80 11.94
N PRO A 27 -15.24 -5.75 11.78
CA PRO A 27 -15.86 -5.33 10.53
C PRO A 27 -15.37 -3.97 10.04
N GLY A 28 -15.04 -3.88 8.76
CA GLY A 28 -14.52 -2.65 8.14
C GLY A 28 -13.03 -2.40 8.38
N ARG A 29 -12.34 -3.23 9.15
CA ARG A 29 -10.89 -3.17 9.34
C ARG A 29 -10.18 -4.21 8.47
N TYR A 30 -9.07 -3.81 7.90
CA TYR A 30 -8.24 -4.66 7.04
C TYR A 30 -6.79 -4.61 7.51
N VAL A 31 -6.10 -5.74 7.40
CA VAL A 31 -4.67 -5.86 7.65
C VAL A 31 -3.96 -5.92 6.31
N GLY A 32 -3.07 -4.95 6.08
CA GLY A 32 -2.18 -4.91 4.92
C GLY A 32 -0.79 -5.41 5.30
N THR A 33 -0.21 -6.28 4.48
CA THR A 33 1.21 -6.66 4.59
C THR A 33 1.91 -6.27 3.31
N ILE A 34 3.05 -5.59 3.44
CA ILE A 34 3.92 -5.20 2.33
C ILE A 34 5.32 -5.73 2.65
N THR A 35 5.93 -6.45 1.71
CA THR A 35 7.31 -6.93 1.86
C THR A 35 8.24 -6.06 1.03
N PHE A 36 9.24 -5.46 1.67
CA PHE A 36 10.27 -4.67 1.00
C PHE A 36 11.58 -5.46 0.96
N PRO A 37 12.09 -5.84 -0.23
CA PRO A 37 13.34 -6.59 -0.34
C PRO A 37 14.58 -5.71 -0.10
N ASP A 38 14.41 -4.40 -0.09
CA ASP A 38 15.46 -3.40 -0.08
C ASP A 38 15.03 -2.12 0.66
N GLY A 39 16.02 -1.31 1.04
CA GLY A 39 15.81 -0.05 1.75
C GLY A 39 15.32 1.11 0.87
N GLY A 40 15.01 2.24 1.50
CA GLY A 40 14.68 3.50 0.86
C GLY A 40 13.26 4.00 1.14
N THR A 41 12.93 5.16 0.59
CA THR A 41 11.62 5.79 0.77
C THR A 41 10.59 5.14 -0.16
N ARG A 42 9.49 4.66 0.42
CA ARG A 42 8.37 4.00 -0.26
C ARG A 42 7.12 4.86 -0.15
N GLN A 43 6.43 5.09 -1.26
CA GLN A 43 5.07 5.61 -1.26
C GLN A 43 4.11 4.43 -1.17
N VAL A 44 3.13 4.51 -0.28
CA VAL A 44 2.06 3.53 -0.17
C VAL A 44 0.75 4.24 -0.47
N THR A 45 -0.01 3.69 -1.41
CA THR A 45 -1.34 4.14 -1.77
C THR A 45 -2.34 3.05 -1.39
N VAL A 46 -3.34 3.43 -0.60
CA VAL A 46 -4.47 2.56 -0.28
C VAL A 46 -5.68 3.10 -1.03
N THR A 47 -6.41 2.23 -1.70
CA THR A 47 -7.66 2.57 -2.40
C THR A 47 -8.76 1.63 -1.99
N TRP A 48 -9.93 2.18 -1.70
CA TRP A 48 -11.11 1.40 -1.36
C TRP A 48 -12.31 1.83 -2.19
N ASP A 49 -13.12 0.83 -2.51
CA ASP A 49 -14.43 0.97 -3.14
C ASP A 49 -15.30 -0.12 -2.51
N GLY A 50 -16.34 0.29 -1.80
CA GLY A 50 -17.17 -0.62 -1.03
C GLY A 50 -18.45 0.04 -0.52
N PRO A 51 -19.31 -0.71 0.18
CA PRO A 51 -20.65 -0.25 0.56
C PRO A 51 -20.67 0.99 1.46
N ALA A 52 -19.63 1.19 2.27
CA ALA A 52 -19.48 2.36 3.13
C ALA A 52 -18.87 3.58 2.42
N GLY A 53 -18.56 3.48 1.11
CA GLY A 53 -17.99 4.54 0.30
C GLY A 53 -16.70 4.14 -0.41
N LYS A 54 -16.16 5.09 -1.17
CA LYS A 54 -14.92 4.96 -1.94
C LYS A 54 -13.92 6.05 -1.57
N GLY A 55 -12.63 5.78 -1.71
CA GLY A 55 -11.59 6.75 -1.41
C GLY A 55 -10.18 6.23 -1.62
N SER A 56 -9.22 7.13 -1.41
CA SER A 56 -7.80 6.81 -1.45
C SER A 56 -7.03 7.60 -0.39
N THR A 57 -6.01 6.98 0.19
CA THR A 57 -5.02 7.67 1.01
C THR A 57 -3.61 7.29 0.58
N LYS A 58 -2.67 8.22 0.77
CA LYS A 58 -1.25 8.04 0.46
C LYS A 58 -0.42 8.38 1.67
N PHE A 59 0.60 7.56 1.93
CA PHE A 59 1.57 7.84 2.98
C PHE A 59 2.98 7.37 2.58
N SER A 60 3.97 8.00 3.20
CA SER A 60 5.39 7.71 2.95
C SER A 60 5.96 6.87 4.07
N LEU A 61 6.72 5.83 3.74
CA LEU A 61 7.46 5.01 4.69
C LEU A 61 8.96 5.05 4.34
N SER A 62 9.82 5.11 5.35
CA SER A 62 11.26 4.92 5.17
C SER A 62 11.63 3.52 5.62
N VAL A 63 12.11 2.69 4.69
CA VAL A 63 12.61 1.33 4.97
C VAL A 63 14.14 1.42 5.14
N ARG A 64 14.67 0.90 6.24
CA ARG A 64 16.11 0.88 6.55
C ARG A 64 16.57 -0.53 6.82
#